data_AF-A0A977LC71-F1
#
_entry.id   AF-A0A977LC71-F1
#
_cell.length_a   1.000
_cell.length_b   1.000
_cell.length_c   1.000
_cell.angle_alpha   90.00
_cell.angle_beta   90.00
_cell.angle_gamma   90.00
#
_symmetry.space_group_name_H-M   'P 1'
#
loop_
_entity.id
_entity.type
_entity.pdbx_description
1 polymer ?
#
loop_
_entity_poly.entity_id
_entity_poly.type
_entity_poly.pdbx_seq_one_letter_code
_entity_poly.pdbx_strand_id
1 'polypeptide(L)'
;MAKLMKTTKPGVFVIRALNTEPVNITVGNRFGFFIKEAGKARNFHDLNTIIGKGLPYRSVQPLMTFLDLNTQEIADLTGVSQRTISRWADDSIIGVLPSKNLVKVDELVHKGIEVFGSEDSFKSWLQQPNTALGDEKPIDLLPTPYGTELVEDAIEAMEYGNVM
;
A
#
# COMPACT_ATOMS: atom_id res chain seq x y z
N MET A 1 -6.21 32.63 -1.13
CA MET A 1 -5.42 31.89 -2.15
C MET A 1 -4.10 31.47 -1.52
N ALA A 2 -4.04 30.28 -0.93
CA ALA A 2 -2.85 29.76 -0.24
C ALA A 2 -1.78 29.35 -1.26
N LYS A 3 -0.54 29.80 -1.07
CA LYS A 3 0.58 29.54 -1.98
C LYS A 3 1.43 28.39 -1.41
N LEU A 4 1.41 27.25 -2.10
CA LEU A 4 2.29 26.11 -1.79
C LEU A 4 3.73 26.46 -2.19
N MET A 5 4.67 26.40 -1.25
CA MET A 5 6.11 26.52 -1.52
C MET A 5 6.77 25.18 -1.25
N LYS A 6 7.43 24.61 -2.27
CA LYS A 6 8.08 23.30 -2.22
C LYS A 6 9.29 23.36 -1.27
N THR A 7 9.40 22.40 -0.34
CA THR A 7 10.58 22.24 0.52
C THR A 7 11.35 20.95 0.18
N THR A 8 12.65 20.95 0.45
CA THR A 8 13.67 20.02 -0.07
C THR A 8 13.96 18.82 0.85
N LYS A 9 13.05 18.48 1.78
CA LYS A 9 13.18 17.28 2.64
C LYS A 9 11.95 16.37 2.51
N PRO A 10 12.12 15.04 2.39
CA PRO A 10 11.01 14.12 2.15
C PRO A 10 10.01 14.16 3.29
N GLY A 11 8.72 14.17 2.96
CA GLY A 11 7.63 14.07 3.94
C GLY A 11 7.26 15.37 4.66
N VAL A 12 8.07 16.42 4.62
CA VAL A 12 7.75 17.66 5.38
C VAL A 12 6.88 18.60 4.56
N PHE A 13 5.58 18.65 4.88
CA PHE A 13 4.66 19.67 4.38
C PHE A 13 4.57 20.80 5.40
N VAL A 14 4.80 22.02 4.94
CA VAL A 14 4.60 23.23 5.75
C VAL A 14 3.23 23.78 5.41
N ILE A 15 2.26 23.57 6.30
CA ILE A 15 0.94 24.21 6.18
C ILE A 15 1.03 25.59 6.83
N ARG A 16 0.76 26.63 6.06
CA ARG A 16 0.55 27.99 6.58
C ARG A 16 -0.94 28.29 6.57
N ALA A 17 -1.61 28.11 7.70
CA ALA A 17 -2.92 28.74 7.90
C ALA A 17 -2.72 30.23 8.19
N LEU A 18 -3.64 31.08 7.72
CA LEU A 18 -3.60 32.52 7.95
C LEU A 18 -3.57 32.78 9.47
N ASN A 19 -2.54 33.48 9.94
CA ASN A 19 -2.30 33.86 11.34
C ASN A 19 -1.89 32.73 12.32
N THR A 20 -1.18 31.70 11.86
CA THR A 20 -0.58 30.70 12.77
C THR A 20 0.88 30.43 12.44
N GLU A 21 1.67 30.04 13.45
CA GLU A 21 3.03 29.57 13.27
C GLU A 21 3.04 28.38 12.28
N PRO A 22 4.02 28.31 11.36
CA PRO A 22 4.09 27.22 10.39
C PRO A 22 4.24 25.87 11.10
N VAL A 23 3.25 25.00 10.93
CA VAL A 23 3.33 23.62 11.43
C VAL A 23 4.11 22.79 10.42
N ASN A 24 5.25 22.24 10.85
CA ASN A 24 6.01 21.26 10.09
C ASN A 24 5.37 19.88 10.30
N ILE A 25 4.59 19.41 9.33
CA ILE A 25 4.06 18.04 9.35
C ILE A 25 5.06 17.15 8.64
N THR A 26 5.69 16.22 9.37
CA THR A 26 6.47 15.13 8.76
C THR A 26 5.51 14.00 8.45
N VAL A 27 5.03 13.93 7.22
CA VAL A 27 4.33 12.76 6.68
C VAL A 27 5.40 11.70 6.46
N GLY A 28 5.31 10.56 7.16
CA GLY A 28 6.12 9.38 6.86
C GLY A 28 6.03 9.04 5.38
N ASN A 29 7.09 8.47 4.81
CA ASN A 29 7.02 8.05 3.40
C ASN A 29 5.98 6.94 3.28
N ARG A 30 4.82 7.25 2.71
CA ARG A 30 3.70 6.30 2.58
C ARG A 30 4.03 5.14 1.65
N PHE A 31 4.99 5.32 0.74
CA PHE A 31 5.29 4.37 -0.32
C PHE A 31 6.53 3.54 0.01
N GLY A 32 6.53 2.28 -0.44
CA GLY A 32 7.72 1.45 -0.53
C GLY A 32 8.19 0.83 0.78
N PHE A 33 7.22 0.37 1.58
CA PHE A 33 7.52 -0.38 2.80
C PHE A 33 8.22 -1.69 2.44
N PHE A 34 7.61 -2.54 1.61
CA PHE A 34 8.26 -3.69 0.97
C PHE A 34 8.84 -3.31 -0.40
N ILE A 35 8.12 -2.52 -1.20
CA ILE A 35 8.49 -2.20 -2.58
C ILE A 35 9.45 -1.02 -2.62
N LYS A 36 10.75 -1.26 -2.39
CA LYS A 36 11.76 -0.19 -2.26
C LYS A 36 11.86 0.77 -3.45
N GLU A 37 11.49 0.32 -4.65
CA GLU A 37 11.40 1.17 -5.83
C GLU A 37 10.32 2.26 -5.69
N ALA A 38 9.15 1.92 -5.14
CA ALA A 38 8.09 2.88 -4.86
C ALA A 38 8.48 3.86 -3.75
N GLY A 39 9.34 3.44 -2.81
CA GLY A 39 9.85 4.29 -1.73
C GLY A 39 10.73 5.45 -2.18
N LYS A 40 11.13 5.50 -3.46
CA LYS A 40 11.82 6.65 -4.06
C LYS A 40 10.85 7.80 -4.37
N ALA A 41 9.54 7.53 -4.45
CA ALA A 41 8.52 8.54 -4.68
C ALA A 41 8.34 9.46 -3.46
N ARG A 42 8.15 10.76 -3.69
CA ARG A 42 7.81 11.72 -2.62
C ARG A 42 6.36 12.17 -2.66
N ASN A 43 5.68 11.90 -3.77
CA ASN A 43 4.32 12.32 -4.07
C ASN A 43 3.77 11.45 -5.23
N PHE A 44 2.49 11.60 -5.55
CA PHE A 44 1.84 10.82 -6.61
C PHE A 44 2.41 11.08 -8.02
N HIS A 45 3.01 12.24 -8.29
CA HIS A 45 3.64 12.50 -9.59
C HIS A 45 4.93 11.68 -9.76
N ASP A 46 5.76 11.61 -8.73
CA ASP A 46 6.94 10.75 -8.71
C ASP A 46 6.52 9.28 -8.81
N LEU A 47 5.49 8.88 -8.05
CA LEU A 47 4.97 7.52 -8.05
C LEU A 47 4.44 7.12 -9.43
N ASN A 48 3.67 8.00 -10.09
CA ASN A 48 3.20 7.79 -11.45
C ASN A 48 4.35 7.66 -12.45
N THR A 49 5.45 8.38 -12.25
CA THR A 49 6.65 8.27 -13.09
C THR A 49 7.37 6.94 -12.90
N ILE A 50 7.42 6.43 -11.66
CA ILE A 50 8.04 5.14 -11.32
C ILE A 50 7.16 4.00 -11.85
N ILE A 51 5.89 3.97 -11.47
CA ILE A 51 4.92 2.92 -11.85
C ILE A 51 4.64 2.95 -13.36
N GLY A 52 4.67 4.12 -14.01
CA GLY A 52 4.48 4.26 -15.44
C GLY A 52 5.53 3.53 -16.30
N LYS A 53 6.67 3.16 -15.69
CA LYS A 53 7.70 2.32 -16.34
C LYS A 53 7.57 0.83 -15.99
N GLY A 54 6.62 0.48 -15.12
CA GLY A 54 6.54 -0.83 -14.50
C GLY A 54 7.57 -1.02 -13.38
N LEU A 55 7.43 -2.11 -12.64
CA LEU A 55 8.33 -2.47 -11.54
C LEU A 55 9.06 -3.78 -11.83
N PRO A 56 10.33 -3.93 -11.42
CA PRO A 56 10.99 -5.23 -11.44
C PRO A 56 10.23 -6.24 -10.57
N TYR A 57 10.01 -7.46 -11.03
CA TYR A 57 9.28 -8.47 -10.28
C TYR A 57 9.95 -8.77 -8.93
N ARG A 58 11.28 -8.80 -8.90
CA ARG A 58 12.06 -8.92 -7.65
C ARG A 58 11.73 -7.87 -6.59
N SER A 59 11.26 -6.69 -7.00
CA SER A 59 10.94 -5.60 -6.06
C SER A 59 9.61 -5.78 -5.34
N VAL A 60 8.72 -6.61 -5.88
CA VAL A 60 7.39 -6.87 -5.30
C VAL A 60 7.30 -8.20 -4.57
N GLN A 61 8.28 -9.10 -4.78
CA GLN A 61 8.38 -10.40 -4.08
C GLN A 61 8.28 -10.29 -2.55
N PRO A 62 8.97 -9.37 -1.86
CA PRO A 62 8.89 -9.29 -0.40
C PRO A 62 7.47 -9.06 0.12
N LEU A 63 6.66 -8.26 -0.58
CA LEU A 63 5.25 -8.03 -0.22
C LEU A 63 4.43 -9.32 -0.36
N MET A 64 4.57 -10.02 -1.49
CA MET A 64 3.83 -11.27 -1.74
C MET A 64 4.22 -12.35 -0.74
N THR A 65 5.50 -12.43 -0.37
CA THR A 65 5.99 -13.34 0.67
C THR A 65 5.46 -12.96 2.06
N PHE A 66 5.38 -11.67 2.38
CA PHE A 66 4.80 -11.21 3.64
C PHE A 66 3.32 -11.65 3.76
N LEU A 67 2.55 -11.45 2.69
CA LEU A 67 1.13 -11.80 2.60
C LEU A 67 0.87 -13.31 2.40
N ASP A 68 1.90 -14.09 2.05
CA ASP A 68 1.80 -15.54 1.76
C ASP A 68 0.83 -15.87 0.61
N LEU A 69 0.83 -15.04 -0.44
CA LEU A 69 -0.10 -15.20 -1.57
C LEU A 69 0.34 -16.30 -2.54
N ASN A 70 -0.62 -17.12 -2.96
CA ASN A 70 -0.42 -18.10 -4.02
C ASN A 70 -0.54 -17.47 -5.42
N THR A 71 -0.21 -18.23 -6.46
CA THR A 71 -0.19 -17.74 -7.86
C THR A 71 -1.56 -17.25 -8.36
N GLN A 72 -2.66 -17.87 -7.91
CA GLN A 72 -4.01 -17.44 -8.28
C GLN A 72 -4.36 -16.11 -7.60
N GLU A 73 -4.07 -15.96 -6.31
CA GLU A 73 -4.31 -14.71 -5.58
C GLU A 73 -3.48 -13.56 -6.15
N ILE A 74 -2.22 -13.81 -6.51
CA ILE A 74 -1.37 -12.81 -7.19
C ILE A 74 -1.99 -12.42 -8.53
N ALA A 75 -2.48 -13.39 -9.30
CA ALA A 75 -3.13 -13.13 -10.59
C ALA A 75 -4.36 -12.23 -10.44
N ASP A 76 -5.21 -12.54 -9.45
CA ASP A 76 -6.42 -11.76 -9.15
C ASP A 76 -6.07 -10.35 -8.66
N LEU A 77 -5.14 -10.23 -7.71
CA LEU A 77 -4.67 -8.95 -7.16
C LEU A 77 -4.05 -8.04 -8.23
N THR A 78 -3.30 -8.63 -9.17
CA THR A 78 -2.60 -7.88 -10.22
C THR A 78 -3.42 -7.69 -11.50
N GLY A 79 -4.55 -8.38 -11.63
CA GLY A 79 -5.41 -8.35 -12.81
C GLY A 79 -4.79 -8.97 -14.06
N VAL A 80 -3.83 -9.89 -13.92
CA VAL A 80 -3.24 -10.62 -15.06
C VAL A 80 -3.40 -12.12 -14.88
N SER A 81 -3.36 -12.88 -15.98
CA SER A 81 -3.51 -14.34 -15.90
C SER A 81 -2.35 -15.01 -15.14
N GLN A 82 -2.61 -16.17 -14.51
CA GLN A 82 -1.55 -17.01 -13.94
C GLN A 82 -0.43 -17.31 -14.96
N ARG A 83 -0.78 -17.53 -16.23
CA ARG A 83 0.21 -17.73 -17.32
C ARG A 83 1.15 -16.54 -17.48
N THR A 84 0.66 -15.32 -17.25
CA THR A 84 1.49 -14.11 -17.24
C THR A 84 2.44 -14.13 -16.05
N ILE A 85 1.93 -14.46 -14.86
CA ILE A 85 2.74 -14.57 -13.63
C ILE A 85 3.84 -15.62 -13.79
N SER A 86 3.54 -16.80 -14.33
CA SER A 86 4.52 -17.89 -14.51
C SER A 86 5.68 -17.53 -15.44
N ARG A 87 5.57 -16.46 -16.23
CA ARG A 87 6.64 -15.95 -17.09
C ARG A 87 7.49 -14.87 -16.43
N TRP A 88 7.08 -14.35 -15.28
CA TRP A 88 7.85 -13.36 -14.56
C TRP A 88 9.06 -14.02 -13.90
N ALA A 89 10.23 -13.63 -14.37
CA ALA A 89 11.50 -13.84 -13.69
C ALA A 89 11.88 -12.58 -12.88
N ASP A 90 12.86 -12.68 -11.99
CA ASP A 90 13.28 -11.58 -11.10
C ASP A 90 13.56 -10.25 -11.83
N ASP A 91 14.16 -10.32 -13.03
CA ASP A 91 14.48 -9.16 -13.87
C ASP A 91 13.33 -8.71 -14.80
N SER A 92 12.18 -9.40 -14.75
CA SER A 92 11.01 -9.02 -15.54
C SER A 92 10.44 -7.71 -15.04
N ILE A 93 10.14 -6.80 -15.96
CA ILE A 93 9.37 -5.59 -15.65
C ILE A 93 7.88 -5.94 -15.76
N ILE A 94 7.18 -5.88 -14.62
CA ILE A 94 5.74 -6.11 -14.58
C ILE A 94 5.01 -4.85 -15.07
N GLY A 95 3.84 -5.04 -15.68
CA GLY A 95 3.08 -3.94 -16.28
C GLY A 95 2.62 -2.89 -15.26
N VAL A 96 2.17 -1.75 -15.78
CA VAL A 96 1.70 -0.60 -14.99
C VAL A 96 0.56 -0.98 -14.05
N LEU A 97 -0.42 -1.76 -14.52
CA LEU A 97 -1.57 -2.17 -13.71
C LEU A 97 -1.16 -3.09 -12.52
N PRO A 98 -0.44 -4.22 -12.74
CA PRO A 98 0.14 -4.99 -11.64
C PRO A 98 0.97 -4.16 -10.66
N SER A 99 1.83 -3.30 -11.19
CA SER A 99 2.68 -2.42 -10.37
C SER A 99 1.86 -1.50 -9.49
N LYS A 100 0.81 -0.88 -10.05
CA LYS A 100 -0.09 0.01 -9.31
C LYS A 100 -0.82 -0.72 -8.19
N ASN A 101 -1.40 -1.89 -8.49
CA ASN A 101 -2.17 -2.65 -7.51
C ASN A 101 -1.27 -3.12 -6.36
N LEU A 102 -0.08 -3.64 -6.66
CA LEU A 102 0.85 -4.09 -5.62
C LEU A 102 1.38 -2.94 -4.76
N VAL A 103 1.60 -1.76 -5.35
CA VAL A 103 1.95 -0.57 -4.56
C VAL A 103 0.80 -0.12 -3.66
N LYS A 104 -0.45 -0.18 -4.14
CA LYS A 104 -1.61 0.13 -3.28
C LYS A 104 -1.68 -0.82 -2.07
N VAL A 105 -1.42 -2.11 -2.31
CA VAL A 105 -1.41 -3.12 -1.23
C VAL A 105 -0.22 -2.90 -0.29
N ASP A 106 0.95 -2.52 -0.80
CA ASP A 106 2.11 -2.14 0.03
C ASP A 106 1.78 -0.96 0.96
N GLU A 107 1.06 0.05 0.47
CA GLU A 107 0.57 1.18 1.27
C GLU A 107 -0.40 0.72 2.36
N LEU A 108 -1.35 -0.15 2.03
CA LEU A 108 -2.30 -0.73 3.00
C LEU A 108 -1.59 -1.52 4.08
N VAL A 109 -0.62 -2.36 3.71
CA VAL A 109 0.14 -3.17 4.67
C VAL A 109 0.96 -2.27 5.59
N HIS A 110 1.59 -1.22 5.05
CA HIS A 110 2.32 -0.25 5.87
C HIS A 110 1.41 0.41 6.90
N LYS A 111 0.25 0.93 6.47
CA LYS A 111 -0.76 1.53 7.35
C LYS A 111 -1.24 0.54 8.41
N GLY A 112 -1.51 -0.70 8.03
CA GLY A 112 -1.87 -1.78 8.95
C GLY A 112 -0.79 -2.02 10.00
N ILE A 113 0.48 -2.12 9.61
CA ILE A 113 1.58 -2.30 10.56
C ILE A 113 1.71 -1.11 11.52
N GLU A 114 1.51 0.12 11.04
CA GLU A 114 1.50 1.32 11.89
C GLU A 114 0.37 1.27 12.94
N VAL A 115 -0.84 0.87 12.56
CA VAL A 115 -2.00 0.76 13.46
C VAL A 115 -1.84 -0.38 14.48
N PHE A 116 -1.33 -1.53 14.04
CA PHE A 116 -1.19 -2.73 14.88
C PHE A 116 0.13 -2.79 15.66
N GLY A 117 1.08 -1.91 15.34
CA GLY A 117 2.37 -1.74 16.03
C GLY A 117 3.44 -2.78 15.69
N SER A 118 3.11 -3.85 14.95
CA SER A 118 4.10 -4.82 14.46
C SER A 118 3.61 -5.60 13.24
N GLU A 119 4.56 -6.13 12.46
CA GLU A 119 4.31 -7.06 11.35
C GLU A 119 3.53 -8.30 11.80
N ASP A 120 3.92 -8.90 12.92
CA ASP A 120 3.28 -10.11 13.44
C ASP A 120 1.83 -9.87 13.89
N SER A 121 1.59 -8.75 14.58
CA SER A 121 0.23 -8.35 15.01
C SER A 121 -0.69 -8.15 13.81
N PHE A 122 -0.20 -7.42 12.79
CA PHE A 122 -0.98 -7.16 11.59
C PHE A 122 -1.22 -8.45 10.79
N LYS A 123 -0.19 -9.28 10.63
CA LYS A 123 -0.31 -10.58 9.94
C LYS A 123 -1.27 -11.52 10.66
N SER A 124 -1.27 -11.53 11.99
CA SER A 124 -2.26 -12.28 12.77
C SER A 124 -3.68 -11.78 12.53
N TRP A 125 -3.89 -10.46 12.47
CA TRP A 125 -5.20 -9.88 12.20
C TRP A 125 -5.70 -10.21 10.78
N LEU A 126 -4.81 -10.16 9.77
CA LEU A 126 -5.16 -10.52 8.39
C LEU A 126 -5.73 -11.95 8.27
N GLN A 127 -5.34 -12.84 9.18
CA GLN A 127 -5.72 -14.26 9.21
C GLN A 127 -6.95 -14.55 10.08
N GLN A 128 -7.48 -13.56 10.79
CA GLN A 128 -8.64 -13.71 11.67
C GLN A 128 -9.91 -13.21 10.98
N PRO A 129 -11.03 -13.94 11.09
CA PRO A 129 -12.34 -13.42 10.70
C PRO A 129 -12.62 -12.07 11.36
N ASN A 130 -13.13 -11.11 10.60
CA ASN A 130 -13.49 -9.79 11.09
C ASN A 130 -14.98 -9.51 10.87
N THR A 131 -15.71 -9.25 11.95
CA THR A 131 -17.15 -8.98 11.90
C THR A 131 -17.50 -7.75 11.07
N ALA A 132 -16.64 -6.73 11.00
CA ALA A 132 -16.84 -5.57 10.13
C ALA A 132 -16.74 -5.92 8.64
N LEU A 133 -16.11 -7.05 8.32
CA LEU A 133 -15.91 -7.58 6.99
C LEU A 133 -16.80 -8.80 6.72
N GLY A 134 -17.94 -8.92 7.43
CA GLY A 134 -18.88 -10.03 7.24
C GLY A 134 -18.34 -11.39 7.68
N ASP A 135 -17.48 -11.42 8.70
CA ASP A 135 -16.80 -12.60 9.23
C ASP A 135 -15.85 -13.28 8.22
N GLU A 136 -15.44 -12.55 7.18
CA GLU A 136 -14.38 -12.96 6.27
C GLU A 136 -13.01 -12.54 6.81
N LYS A 137 -11.96 -13.27 6.42
CA LYS A 137 -10.59 -12.89 6.76
C LYS A 137 -10.13 -11.77 5.82
N PRO A 138 -9.49 -10.71 6.34
CA PRO A 138 -8.96 -9.66 5.49
C PRO A 138 -8.03 -10.17 4.36
N ILE A 139 -7.22 -11.20 4.61
CA ILE A 139 -6.31 -11.77 3.60
C ILE A 139 -7.05 -12.36 2.40
N ASP A 140 -8.17 -13.04 2.64
CA ASP A 140 -8.98 -13.68 1.60
C ASP A 140 -9.71 -12.63 0.74
N LEU A 141 -9.97 -11.46 1.33
CA LEU A 141 -10.60 -10.34 0.65
C LEU A 141 -9.63 -9.60 -0.27
N LEU A 142 -8.35 -9.41 0.09
CA LEU A 142 -7.38 -8.63 -0.69
C LEU A 142 -7.40 -8.88 -2.22
N PRO A 143 -7.43 -10.13 -2.73
CA PRO A 143 -7.44 -10.40 -4.17
C PRO A 143 -8.79 -10.11 -4.86
N THR A 144 -9.85 -9.80 -4.12
CA THR A 144 -11.18 -9.51 -4.68
C THR A 144 -11.26 -8.09 -5.26
N PRO A 145 -12.21 -7.78 -6.17
CA PRO A 145 -12.27 -6.51 -6.88
C PRO A 145 -12.33 -5.24 -6.01
N TYR A 146 -12.84 -5.34 -4.78
CA TYR A 146 -12.91 -4.23 -3.80
C TYR A 146 -12.23 -4.59 -2.47
N GLY A 147 -11.43 -5.65 -2.46
CA GLY A 147 -10.84 -6.21 -1.25
C GLY A 147 -9.90 -5.26 -0.53
N THR A 148 -9.07 -4.57 -1.30
CA THR A 148 -8.10 -3.62 -0.74
C THR A 148 -8.83 -2.45 -0.08
N GLU A 149 -9.89 -1.93 -0.70
CA GLU A 149 -10.74 -0.87 -0.13
C GLU A 149 -11.44 -1.33 1.15
N LEU A 150 -12.05 -2.53 1.15
CA LEU A 150 -12.72 -3.07 2.32
C LEU A 150 -11.78 -3.25 3.52
N VAL A 151 -10.60 -3.79 3.27
CA VAL A 151 -9.58 -3.98 4.33
C VAL A 151 -9.04 -2.64 4.82
N GLU A 152 -8.86 -1.66 3.91
CA GLU A 152 -8.45 -0.30 4.28
C GLU A 152 -9.49 0.38 5.18
N ASP A 153 -10.77 0.32 4.82
CA ASP A 153 -11.88 0.89 5.59
C ASP A 153 -11.95 0.26 6.99
N ALA A 154 -11.74 -1.06 7.10
CA ALA A 154 -11.70 -1.74 8.39
C ALA A 154 -10.51 -1.27 9.26
N ILE A 155 -9.33 -1.08 8.66
CA ILE A 155 -8.15 -0.54 9.36
C ILE A 155 -8.42 0.88 9.88
N GLU A 156 -9.01 1.75 9.05
CA GLU A 156 -9.37 3.12 9.45
C GLU A 156 -10.39 3.13 10.60
N ALA A 157 -11.41 2.28 10.54
CA ALA A 157 -12.40 2.18 11.60
C ALA A 157 -11.76 1.84 12.96
N MET A 158 -10.74 0.97 12.96
CA MET A 158 -9.98 0.63 14.17
C MET A 158 -9.09 1.78 14.66
N GLU A 159 -8.46 2.54 13.74
CA GLU A 159 -7.61 3.69 14.07
C GLU A 159 -8.41 4.82 14.76
N TYR A 160 -9.60 5.13 14.27
CA TYR A 160 -10.45 6.19 14.81
C TYR A 160 -11.34 5.76 15.98
N GLY A 161 -11.20 4.51 16.47
CA GLY A 161 -11.93 3.99 17.62
C GLY A 161 -13.43 3.84 17.39
N ASN A 162 -13.88 3.64 16.14
CA ASN A 162 -15.29 3.52 15.85
C ASN A 162 -15.80 2.13 16.25
N VAL A 163 -16.34 2.10 17.47
CA VAL A 163 -17.26 1.10 18.00
C VAL A 163 -18.31 0.78 16.93
N MET A 164 -18.42 -0.50 16.54
CA MET A 164 -19.63 -1.02 15.91
C MET A 164 -20.74 -1.18 16.94
#